data_AF-A0A7U6QI58-F1
#
_entry.id   AF-A0A7U6QI58-F1
#
_cell.length_a   1.000
_cell.length_b   1.000
_cell.length_c   1.000
_cell.angle_alpha   90.00
_cell.angle_beta   90.00
_cell.angle_gamma   90.00
#
_symmetry.space_group_name_H-M   'P 1'
#
loop_
_entity.id
_entity.type
_entity.pdbx_description
1 polymer ?
#
loop_
_entity_poly.entity_id
_entity_poly.type
_entity_poly.pdbx_seq_one_letter_code
_entity_poly.pdbx_strand_id
1 'polypeptide(L)'
;MIRLTQIKIPVETVGKHKEAEQEELRTHIMKMLRISAASIKEIKIVKRSIDARKKNDIRYIYAIDVVVDNENKILHKCKNPNVTKSKDNHYRFRPTGDQPLTKRPIIIGTGPAGLFCAYMLAKEGYNPIVLERGEDVDTRMKDVTTFWETNKLNPNSNVQFGEGGAGTFSDGKLNTMVKDELGRGRKVLETFVEHGAPEQITFINKPHIGTDHLVTIVKSMREEINHLGGEVRFHSTVTDFIIEKDEIKGVIINGTETLLSDIVVLAIGHSSRDTFEVLHKKGIDMSKKSFAIGVRIEHPQDIIDHAQYGEQCCVLPAADYKLTYQAKTHRSIYSFCMCPGGFVVNSSSEEGHLVVNGMSNYLRNEKNANSAMIVGVNPEDFEDDSPLAGVNFQRKWEKLAYEAGKGLVPIQLFGDLCQNRESTTLGGITPNLKGNYTLSNLTKCLPNYVTDTLIEGIQYFNHKIPGFSNEEAILSGVETRTSSPVRITRDEQFEASVSGLYPCGEGAGYAGGITSAAMDGIKVYEAIASKYRAK
;
A
#
# COMPACT_ATOMS: atom_id res chain seq x y z
N MET A 1 -30.82 -6.26 -9.90
CA MET A 1 -29.68 -6.81 -10.68
C MET A 1 -29.53 -8.30 -10.41
N ILE A 2 -29.23 -9.05 -11.48
CA ILE A 2 -28.83 -10.47 -11.42
C ILE A 2 -27.31 -10.55 -11.50
N ARG A 3 -26.68 -11.32 -10.59
CA ARG A 3 -25.23 -11.58 -10.61
C ARG A 3 -24.93 -12.89 -11.33
N LEU A 4 -24.05 -12.82 -12.33
CA LEU A 4 -23.50 -13.97 -13.02
C LEU A 4 -22.01 -14.10 -12.65
N THR A 5 -21.57 -15.31 -12.32
CA THR A 5 -20.17 -15.61 -11.99
C THR A 5 -19.60 -16.69 -12.91
N GLN A 6 -18.27 -16.86 -12.89
CA GLN A 6 -17.57 -17.92 -13.64
C GLN A 6 -17.77 -17.84 -15.16
N ILE A 7 -18.01 -16.64 -15.70
CA ILE A 7 -17.95 -16.41 -17.14
C ILE A 7 -16.47 -16.43 -17.54
N LYS A 8 -16.11 -17.26 -18.51
CA LYS A 8 -14.71 -17.49 -18.90
C LYS A 8 -14.53 -17.13 -20.37
N ILE A 9 -13.68 -16.14 -20.64
CA ILE A 9 -13.37 -15.68 -21.99
C ILE A 9 -11.86 -15.86 -22.22
N PRO A 10 -11.42 -16.51 -23.32
CA PRO A 10 -9.99 -16.61 -23.65
C PRO A 10 -9.34 -15.23 -23.74
N VAL A 11 -8.11 -15.11 -23.26
CA VAL A 11 -7.39 -13.82 -23.23
C VAL A 11 -7.13 -13.27 -24.64
N GLU A 12 -6.88 -14.16 -25.60
CA GLU A 12 -6.68 -13.83 -27.01
C GLU A 12 -7.94 -13.19 -27.65
N THR A 13 -9.12 -13.63 -27.22
CA THR A 13 -10.42 -13.10 -27.70
C THR A 13 -10.65 -11.67 -27.21
N VAL A 14 -10.28 -11.38 -25.96
CA VAL A 14 -10.37 -10.02 -25.41
C VAL A 14 -9.34 -9.12 -26.09
N GLY A 15 -8.13 -9.63 -26.32
CA GLY A 15 -7.06 -8.93 -27.02
C GLY A 15 -6.90 -7.48 -26.54
N LYS A 16 -6.72 -6.54 -27.48
CA LYS A 16 -6.73 -5.10 -27.21
C LYS A 16 -8.09 -4.43 -27.44
N HIS A 17 -9.14 -5.17 -27.80
CA HIS A 17 -10.39 -4.61 -28.30
C HIS A 17 -11.52 -4.75 -27.27
N LYS A 18 -11.89 -3.62 -26.63
CA LYS A 18 -13.00 -3.56 -25.65
C LYS A 18 -14.34 -4.04 -26.21
N GLU A 19 -14.56 -3.90 -27.52
CA GLU A 19 -15.81 -4.31 -28.17
C GLU A 19 -16.00 -5.83 -28.15
N ALA A 20 -14.95 -6.59 -28.46
CA ALA A 20 -14.98 -8.06 -28.44
C ALA A 20 -15.27 -8.61 -27.03
N GLU A 21 -14.71 -7.98 -25.98
CA GLU A 21 -15.00 -8.33 -24.59
C GLU A 21 -16.50 -8.16 -24.26
N GLN A 22 -17.11 -7.06 -24.71
CA GLN A 22 -18.52 -6.77 -24.46
C GLN A 22 -19.46 -7.70 -25.23
N GLU A 23 -19.12 -8.05 -26.47
CA GLU A 23 -19.90 -9.01 -27.29
C GLU A 23 -19.88 -10.42 -26.69
N GLU A 24 -18.71 -10.88 -26.25
CA GLU A 24 -18.57 -12.17 -25.57
C GLU A 24 -19.35 -12.20 -24.26
N LEU A 25 -19.28 -11.14 -23.45
CA LEU A 25 -20.06 -11.02 -22.22
C LEU A 25 -21.57 -11.08 -22.52
N ARG A 26 -22.07 -10.35 -23.52
CA ARG A 26 -23.48 -10.41 -23.94
C ARG A 26 -23.89 -11.81 -24.35
N THR A 27 -23.07 -12.50 -25.12
CA THR A 27 -23.32 -13.89 -25.57
C THR A 27 -23.44 -14.84 -24.38
N HIS A 28 -22.54 -14.72 -23.40
CA HIS A 28 -22.59 -15.51 -22.18
C HIS A 28 -23.84 -15.21 -21.33
N ILE A 29 -24.22 -13.93 -21.19
CA ILE A 29 -25.44 -13.52 -20.46
C ILE A 29 -26.68 -14.13 -21.08
N MET A 30 -26.86 -14.00 -22.39
CA MET A 30 -28.02 -14.53 -23.11
C MET A 30 -28.13 -16.05 -22.91
N LYS A 31 -27.00 -16.77 -23.01
CA LYS A 31 -26.96 -18.22 -22.81
C LYS A 31 -27.27 -18.64 -21.37
N MET A 32 -26.69 -17.94 -20.39
CA MET A 32 -26.86 -18.28 -18.97
C MET A 32 -28.25 -17.94 -18.45
N LEU A 33 -28.84 -16.82 -18.88
CA LEU A 33 -30.17 -16.38 -18.43
C LEU A 33 -31.32 -16.85 -19.35
N ARG A 34 -31.01 -17.36 -20.55
CA ARG A 34 -31.97 -17.74 -21.59
C ARG A 34 -32.89 -16.58 -21.99
N ILE A 35 -32.29 -15.42 -22.25
CA ILE A 35 -32.97 -14.19 -22.66
C ILE A 35 -32.43 -13.68 -23.99
N SER A 36 -33.18 -12.78 -24.64
CA SER A 36 -32.72 -12.08 -25.83
C SER A 36 -31.81 -10.90 -25.49
N ALA A 37 -30.98 -10.47 -26.45
CA ALA A 37 -30.11 -9.30 -26.31
C ALA A 37 -30.90 -8.03 -25.91
N ALA A 38 -32.10 -7.84 -26.46
CA ALA A 38 -32.96 -6.69 -26.18
C ALA A 38 -33.44 -6.62 -24.71
N SER A 39 -33.36 -7.73 -23.96
CA SER A 39 -33.74 -7.77 -22.54
C SER A 39 -32.62 -7.28 -21.62
N ILE A 40 -31.40 -7.08 -22.14
CA ILE A 40 -30.23 -6.64 -21.38
C ILE A 40 -30.18 -5.11 -21.42
N LYS A 41 -30.36 -4.47 -20.26
CA LYS A 41 -30.35 -3.01 -20.14
C LYS A 41 -28.96 -2.46 -19.79
N GLU A 42 -28.28 -3.15 -18.87
CA GLU A 42 -26.98 -2.72 -18.36
C GLU A 42 -26.14 -3.94 -17.99
N ILE A 43 -24.83 -3.86 -18.22
CA ILE A 43 -23.84 -4.85 -17.80
C ILE A 43 -22.77 -4.11 -17.00
N LYS A 44 -22.57 -4.52 -15.75
CA LYS A 44 -21.54 -3.99 -14.86
C LYS A 44 -20.56 -5.10 -14.49
N ILE A 45 -19.28 -4.91 -14.80
CA ILE A 45 -18.24 -5.83 -14.35
C ILE A 45 -18.02 -5.61 -12.85
N VAL A 46 -18.25 -6.65 -12.07
CA VAL A 46 -18.03 -6.65 -10.61
C VAL A 46 -16.63 -7.15 -10.30
N LYS A 47 -16.16 -8.16 -11.04
CA LYS A 47 -14.81 -8.69 -10.91
C LYS A 47 -14.31 -9.21 -12.25
N ARG A 48 -13.04 -8.97 -12.57
CA ARG A 48 -12.28 -9.59 -13.67
C ARG A 48 -10.94 -10.10 -13.14
N SER A 49 -10.67 -11.39 -13.28
CA SER A 49 -9.39 -12.01 -12.88
C SER A 49 -8.80 -12.87 -13.99
N ILE A 50 -7.50 -13.12 -13.95
CA ILE A 50 -6.82 -14.03 -14.89
C ILE A 50 -6.70 -15.41 -14.24
N ASP A 51 -7.04 -16.47 -14.98
CA ASP A 51 -6.73 -17.85 -14.64
C ASP A 51 -5.60 -18.35 -15.54
N ALA A 52 -4.37 -18.31 -15.01
CA ALA A 52 -3.15 -18.70 -15.70
C ALA A 52 -2.64 -20.09 -15.29
N ARG A 53 -3.46 -20.94 -14.64
CA ARG A 53 -3.03 -22.27 -14.19
C ARG A 53 -2.65 -23.20 -15.34
N LYS A 54 -3.25 -23.00 -16.52
CA LYS A 54 -2.93 -23.69 -17.77
C LYS A 54 -2.39 -22.65 -18.75
N LYS A 55 -1.07 -22.59 -18.93
CA LYS A 55 -0.39 -21.58 -19.75
C LYS A 55 -0.84 -21.56 -21.23
N ASN A 56 -1.34 -22.69 -21.75
CA ASN A 56 -1.84 -22.80 -23.13
C ASN A 56 -3.36 -22.51 -23.25
N ASP A 57 -4.04 -22.16 -22.16
CA ASP A 57 -5.48 -21.85 -22.12
C ASP A 57 -5.75 -20.81 -21.01
N ILE A 58 -5.09 -19.65 -21.10
CA ILE A 58 -5.31 -18.57 -20.14
C ILE A 58 -6.65 -17.89 -20.45
N ARG A 59 -7.44 -17.68 -19.40
CA ARG A 59 -8.76 -17.06 -19.51
C ARG A 59 -8.95 -15.92 -18.53
N TYR A 60 -9.69 -14.91 -18.95
CA TYR A 60 -10.33 -13.99 -18.02
C TYR A 60 -11.57 -14.66 -17.42
N ILE A 61 -11.69 -14.55 -16.10
CA ILE A 61 -12.86 -14.96 -15.33
C ILE A 61 -13.60 -13.72 -14.86
N TYR A 62 -14.89 -13.62 -15.18
CA TYR A 62 -15.74 -12.50 -14.83
C TYR A 62 -16.79 -12.87 -13.79
N ALA A 63 -17.07 -11.91 -12.92
CA ALA A 63 -18.34 -11.76 -12.25
C ALA A 63 -18.96 -10.44 -12.71
N ILE A 64 -20.23 -10.48 -13.11
CA ILE A 64 -20.95 -9.33 -13.64
C ILE A 64 -22.30 -9.20 -12.95
N ASP A 65 -22.78 -7.97 -12.83
CA ASP A 65 -24.17 -7.64 -12.54
C ASP A 65 -24.84 -7.20 -13.82
N VAL A 66 -26.06 -7.67 -14.02
CA VAL A 66 -26.85 -7.35 -15.21
C VAL A 66 -28.22 -6.84 -14.76
N VAL A 67 -28.64 -5.74 -15.37
CA VAL A 67 -30.01 -5.21 -15.26
C VAL A 67 -30.80 -5.77 -16.44
N VAL A 68 -31.90 -6.47 -16.15
CA VAL A 68 -32.78 -7.09 -17.15
C VAL A 68 -34.25 -6.87 -16.79
N ASP A 69 -35.14 -6.99 -17.77
CA ASP A 69 -36.57 -7.04 -17.49
C ASP A 69 -36.96 -8.31 -16.72
N ASN A 70 -37.95 -8.20 -15.82
CA ASN A 70 -38.51 -9.32 -15.08
C ASN A 70 -37.48 -10.14 -14.27
N GLU A 71 -36.52 -9.47 -13.62
CA GLU A 71 -35.41 -10.13 -12.89
C GLU A 71 -35.84 -11.28 -11.98
N ASN A 72 -36.89 -11.07 -11.17
CA ASN A 72 -37.40 -12.08 -10.23
C ASN A 72 -37.90 -13.34 -10.95
N LYS A 73 -38.56 -13.19 -12.10
CA LYS A 73 -39.05 -14.31 -12.91
C LYS A 73 -37.89 -15.09 -13.51
N ILE A 74 -36.85 -14.40 -13.96
CA ILE A 74 -35.63 -15.02 -14.51
C ILE A 74 -34.91 -15.79 -13.40
N LEU A 75 -34.69 -15.18 -12.24
CA LEU A 75 -34.05 -15.83 -11.08
C LEU A 75 -34.82 -17.07 -10.62
N HIS A 76 -36.15 -17.01 -10.58
CA HIS A 76 -36.96 -18.17 -10.19
C HIS A 76 -36.88 -19.32 -11.19
N LYS A 77 -36.78 -19.03 -12.49
CA LYS A 77 -36.68 -20.05 -13.55
C LYS A 77 -35.27 -20.59 -13.76
N CYS A 78 -34.25 -19.77 -13.50
CA CYS A 78 -32.86 -20.11 -13.76
C CYS A 78 -32.29 -20.97 -12.62
N LYS A 79 -32.05 -22.26 -12.88
CA LYS A 79 -31.43 -23.19 -11.92
C LYS A 79 -29.90 -23.25 -12.02
N ASN A 80 -29.26 -22.24 -12.62
CA ASN A 80 -27.82 -22.20 -12.78
C ASN A 80 -27.16 -21.72 -11.47
N PRO A 81 -26.25 -22.49 -10.85
CA PRO A 81 -25.61 -22.11 -9.57
C PRO A 81 -24.74 -20.85 -9.69
N ASN A 82 -24.31 -20.49 -10.90
CA ASN A 82 -23.55 -19.27 -11.16
C ASN A 82 -24.43 -18.04 -11.38
N VAL A 83 -25.76 -18.16 -11.22
CA VAL A 83 -26.72 -17.06 -11.37
C VAL A 83 -27.40 -16.85 -10.02
N THR A 84 -27.21 -15.66 -9.45
CA THR A 84 -27.75 -15.32 -8.12
C THR A 84 -28.33 -13.91 -8.12
N LYS A 85 -29.12 -13.58 -7.09
CA LYS A 85 -29.49 -12.18 -6.86
C LYS A 85 -28.24 -11.40 -6.45
N SER A 86 -27.99 -10.25 -7.06
CA SER A 86 -26.86 -9.40 -6.68
C SER A 86 -26.99 -8.95 -5.22
N LYS A 87 -25.86 -8.92 -4.50
CA LYS A 87 -25.77 -8.39 -3.15
C LYS A 87 -25.43 -6.91 -3.22
N ASP A 88 -26.21 -6.11 -2.51
CA ASP A 88 -25.97 -4.68 -2.34
C ASP A 88 -24.95 -4.48 -1.21
N ASN A 89 -23.70 -4.23 -1.58
CA ASN A 89 -22.59 -4.00 -0.65
C ASN A 89 -22.08 -2.55 -0.74
N HIS A 90 -23.00 -1.59 -0.94
CA HIS A 90 -22.64 -0.17 -0.96
C HIS A 90 -22.41 0.38 0.44
N TYR A 91 -21.40 1.25 0.57
CA TYR A 91 -21.13 2.00 1.78
C TYR A 91 -22.26 2.99 2.08
N ARG A 92 -22.81 2.96 3.31
CA ARG A 92 -24.05 3.69 3.69
C ARG A 92 -24.04 4.31 5.09
N PHE A 93 -22.87 4.44 5.71
CA PHE A 93 -22.79 5.06 7.02
C PHE A 93 -23.37 6.48 6.99
N ARG A 94 -24.07 6.86 8.06
CA ARG A 94 -24.57 8.22 8.30
C ARG A 94 -24.14 8.63 9.71
N PRO A 95 -23.65 9.86 9.92
CA PRO A 95 -23.34 10.36 11.26
C PRO A 95 -24.53 10.23 12.22
N THR A 96 -24.26 9.82 13.46
CA THR A 96 -25.29 9.63 14.50
C THR A 96 -24.97 10.37 15.80
N GLY A 97 -23.81 11.05 15.89
CA GLY A 97 -23.40 11.75 17.09
C GLY A 97 -24.33 12.91 17.45
N ASP A 98 -24.44 13.16 18.75
CA ASP A 98 -25.28 14.20 19.35
C ASP A 98 -24.46 15.28 20.06
N GLN A 99 -23.20 14.99 20.40
CA GLN A 99 -22.31 15.93 21.08
C GLN A 99 -21.90 17.05 20.12
N PRO A 100 -22.14 18.33 20.45
CA PRO A 100 -21.79 19.41 19.55
C PRO A 100 -20.28 19.51 19.38
N LEU A 101 -19.80 19.51 18.13
CA LEU A 101 -18.41 19.77 17.81
C LEU A 101 -18.05 21.22 18.21
N THR A 102 -17.19 21.41 19.20
CA THR A 102 -16.79 22.74 19.68
C THR A 102 -15.61 23.31 18.89
N LYS A 103 -14.62 22.46 18.60
CA LYS A 103 -13.38 22.75 17.86
C LYS A 103 -13.26 21.84 16.64
N ARG A 104 -12.52 22.29 15.61
CA ARG A 104 -12.30 21.53 14.37
C ARG A 104 -11.40 20.31 14.66
N PRO A 105 -11.71 19.10 14.19
CA PRO A 105 -10.84 17.94 14.32
C PRO A 105 -9.49 18.17 13.65
N ILE A 106 -8.42 17.69 14.28
CA ILE A 106 -7.06 17.73 13.73
C ILE A 106 -6.70 16.34 13.22
N ILE A 107 -6.20 16.25 12.00
CA ILE A 107 -5.68 15.02 11.40
C ILE A 107 -4.19 15.24 11.13
N ILE A 108 -3.33 14.37 11.65
CA ILE A 108 -1.88 14.48 11.49
C ILE A 108 -1.41 13.46 10.45
N GLY A 109 -0.95 13.97 9.31
CA GLY A 109 -0.46 13.20 8.16
C GLY A 109 -1.47 13.11 7.02
N THR A 110 -0.96 13.22 5.79
CA THR A 110 -1.74 13.12 4.54
C THR A 110 -1.51 11.79 3.82
N GLY A 111 -1.11 10.74 4.55
CA GLY A 111 -1.15 9.38 4.02
C GLY A 111 -2.59 8.90 3.76
N PRO A 112 -2.80 7.70 3.18
CA PRO A 112 -4.13 7.19 2.86
C PRO A 112 -5.11 7.18 4.05
N ALA A 113 -4.63 6.87 5.25
CA ALA A 113 -5.47 6.92 6.46
C ALA A 113 -5.95 8.34 6.79
N GLY A 114 -5.04 9.32 6.81
CA GLY A 114 -5.36 10.70 7.12
C GLY A 114 -6.22 11.36 6.04
N LEU A 115 -5.88 11.15 4.76
CA LEU A 115 -6.65 11.67 3.64
C LEU A 115 -8.09 11.15 3.64
N PHE A 116 -8.31 9.85 3.84
CA PHE A 116 -9.68 9.32 3.85
C PHE A 116 -10.46 9.73 5.10
N CYS A 117 -9.82 9.82 6.27
CA CYS A 117 -10.47 10.35 7.47
C CYS A 117 -10.92 11.81 7.25
N ALA A 118 -10.00 12.67 6.79
CA ALA A 118 -10.28 14.07 6.51
C ALA A 118 -11.32 14.26 5.40
N TYR A 119 -11.22 13.51 4.31
CA TYR A 119 -12.18 13.54 3.20
C TYR A 119 -13.60 13.22 3.67
N MET A 120 -13.78 12.16 4.44
CA MET A 120 -15.11 11.78 4.94
C MET A 120 -15.65 12.79 5.96
N LEU A 121 -14.80 13.29 6.86
CA LEU A 121 -15.18 14.35 7.80
C LEU A 121 -15.58 15.66 7.08
N ALA A 122 -14.83 16.06 6.04
CA ALA A 122 -15.14 17.26 5.27
C ALA A 122 -16.47 17.13 4.52
N LYS A 123 -16.77 15.96 3.94
CA LYS A 123 -18.07 15.70 3.27
C LYS A 123 -19.29 15.84 4.19
N GLU A 124 -19.11 15.60 5.48
CA GLU A 124 -20.17 15.73 6.49
C GLU A 124 -20.08 17.05 7.28
N GLY A 125 -19.29 18.03 6.81
CA GLY A 125 -19.25 19.39 7.37
C GLY A 125 -18.46 19.54 8.67
N TYR A 126 -17.61 18.57 9.04
CA TYR A 126 -16.78 18.67 10.26
C TYR A 126 -15.60 19.64 10.10
N ASN A 127 -15.33 20.13 8.89
CA ASN A 127 -14.28 21.11 8.57
C ASN A 127 -12.91 20.76 9.19
N PRO A 128 -12.34 19.57 8.90
CA PRO A 128 -11.09 19.12 9.53
C PRO A 128 -9.90 20.02 9.20
N ILE A 129 -8.90 20.05 10.09
CA ILE A 129 -7.56 20.63 9.82
C ILE A 129 -6.57 19.47 9.67
N VAL A 130 -5.96 19.35 8.51
CA VAL A 130 -4.96 18.33 8.21
C VAL A 130 -3.57 18.95 8.25
N LEU A 131 -2.68 18.39 9.07
CA LEU A 131 -1.31 18.84 9.25
C LEU A 131 -0.35 17.84 8.61
N GLU A 132 0.40 18.27 7.60
CA GLU A 132 1.43 17.47 6.92
C GLU A 132 2.80 18.09 7.18
N ARG A 133 3.75 17.26 7.63
CA ARG A 133 5.13 17.71 7.89
C ARG A 133 5.88 18.05 6.60
N GLY A 134 5.59 17.32 5.54
CA GLY A 134 6.25 17.49 4.25
C GLY A 134 5.56 18.45 3.32
N GLU A 135 5.95 18.35 2.06
CA GLU A 135 5.57 19.22 0.96
C GLU A 135 4.27 18.79 0.27
N ASP A 136 3.68 19.71 -0.49
CA ASP A 136 2.72 19.37 -1.54
C ASP A 136 3.35 18.44 -2.59
N VAL A 137 2.54 17.66 -3.31
CA VAL A 137 3.06 16.58 -4.16
C VAL A 137 3.94 17.07 -5.31
N ASP A 138 3.71 18.29 -5.83
CA ASP A 138 4.50 18.84 -6.95
C ASP A 138 5.90 19.24 -6.48
N THR A 139 6.00 19.86 -5.31
CA THR A 139 7.27 20.22 -4.68
C THR A 139 7.99 18.97 -4.16
N ARG A 140 7.26 18.06 -3.49
CA ARG A 140 7.76 16.77 -3.01
C ARG A 140 8.41 15.94 -4.12
N MET A 141 7.81 15.92 -5.31
CA MET A 141 8.36 15.18 -6.46
C MET A 141 9.72 15.74 -6.91
N LYS A 142 9.93 17.05 -6.81
CA LYS A 142 11.24 17.69 -7.10
C LYS A 142 12.27 17.31 -6.05
N ASP A 143 11.90 17.31 -4.78
CA ASP A 143 12.79 16.92 -3.68
C ASP A 143 13.21 15.46 -3.78
N VAL A 144 12.25 14.56 -4.05
CA VAL A 144 12.52 13.13 -4.21
C VAL A 144 13.39 12.85 -5.44
N THR A 145 13.11 13.50 -6.57
CA THR A 145 13.95 13.40 -7.77
C THR A 145 15.37 13.91 -7.50
N THR A 146 15.50 15.08 -6.85
CA THR A 146 16.79 15.65 -6.46
C THR A 146 17.56 14.71 -5.54
N PHE A 147 16.89 14.09 -4.57
CA PHE A 147 17.48 13.08 -3.70
C PHE A 147 18.01 11.89 -4.51
N TRP A 148 17.21 11.34 -5.42
CA TRP A 148 17.62 10.20 -6.23
C TRP A 148 18.79 10.51 -7.17
N GLU A 149 18.87 11.71 -7.72
CA GLU A 149 19.93 12.11 -8.65
C GLU A 149 21.22 12.53 -7.94
N THR A 150 21.10 13.25 -6.83
CA THR A 150 22.24 13.94 -6.18
C THR A 150 22.64 13.36 -4.82
N ASN A 151 21.87 12.39 -4.31
CA ASN A 151 22.01 11.83 -2.96
C ASN A 151 21.82 12.85 -1.82
N LYS A 152 21.19 14.00 -2.09
CA LYS A 152 20.86 15.02 -1.08
C LYS A 152 19.45 14.80 -0.55
N LEU A 153 19.35 14.28 0.67
CA LEU A 153 18.06 14.02 1.31
C LEU A 153 17.47 15.32 1.90
N ASN A 154 16.16 15.50 1.74
CA ASN A 154 15.39 16.40 2.59
C ASN A 154 14.64 15.52 3.63
N PRO A 155 15.01 15.58 4.93
CA PRO A 155 14.39 14.73 5.95
C PRO A 155 12.90 14.96 6.15
N ASN A 156 12.36 16.11 5.74
CA ASN A 156 10.93 16.41 5.84
C ASN A 156 10.16 16.22 4.51
N SER A 157 10.85 16.04 3.39
CA SER A 157 10.24 15.87 2.06
C SER A 157 10.95 14.77 1.29
N ASN A 158 10.38 13.58 1.31
CA ASN A 158 11.02 12.39 0.75
C ASN A 158 9.96 11.32 0.42
N VAL A 159 10.40 10.11 0.08
CA VAL A 159 9.52 8.98 -0.25
C VAL A 159 8.52 8.67 0.88
N GLN A 160 8.85 8.98 2.13
CA GLN A 160 8.00 8.72 3.30
C GLN A 160 7.06 9.88 3.64
N PHE A 161 7.54 11.13 3.54
CA PHE A 161 6.86 12.32 4.06
C PHE A 161 6.46 13.34 2.98
N GLY A 162 5.30 13.97 3.15
CA GLY A 162 4.64 14.86 2.19
C GLY A 162 3.31 14.30 1.66
N GLU A 163 2.67 15.04 0.76
CA GLU A 163 1.31 14.76 0.27
C GLU A 163 1.13 13.33 -0.23
N GLY A 164 0.12 12.62 0.30
CA GLY A 164 -0.16 11.21 -0.01
C GLY A 164 0.67 10.20 0.80
N GLY A 165 1.61 10.66 1.62
CA GLY A 165 2.47 9.84 2.47
C GLY A 165 3.30 8.82 1.69
N ALA A 166 3.62 7.68 2.31
CA ALA A 166 4.39 6.61 1.67
C ALA A 166 3.69 5.94 0.47
N GLY A 167 2.39 6.20 0.27
CA GLY A 167 1.64 5.62 -0.84
C GLY A 167 1.99 6.22 -2.21
N THR A 168 2.42 7.49 -2.26
CA THR A 168 2.56 8.27 -3.50
C THR A 168 3.57 7.69 -4.48
N PHE A 169 4.79 7.37 -4.01
CA PHE A 169 5.87 6.84 -4.84
C PHE A 169 5.89 5.31 -4.79
N SER A 170 4.78 4.69 -5.19
CA SER A 170 4.61 3.23 -5.17
C SER A 170 3.90 2.75 -6.43
N ASP A 171 3.92 1.44 -6.67
CA ASP A 171 3.07 0.79 -7.69
C ASP A 171 1.56 1.01 -7.44
N GLY A 172 1.17 1.47 -6.24
CA GLY A 172 -0.22 1.82 -5.94
C GLY A 172 -1.13 0.60 -5.86
N LYS A 173 -0.62 -0.55 -5.40
CA LYS A 173 -1.41 -1.79 -5.24
C LYS A 173 -2.52 -1.60 -4.20
N LEU A 174 -3.75 -1.95 -4.56
CA LEU A 174 -4.93 -1.70 -3.73
C LEU A 174 -5.56 -2.98 -3.15
N ASN A 175 -4.89 -4.12 -3.29
CA ASN A 175 -5.35 -5.37 -2.69
C ASN A 175 -5.37 -5.28 -1.16
N THR A 176 -6.43 -5.82 -0.56
CA THR A 176 -6.53 -5.96 0.90
C THR A 176 -7.10 -7.31 1.26
N MET A 177 -6.65 -7.86 2.38
CA MET A 177 -7.20 -9.07 2.99
C MET A 177 -8.21 -8.76 4.10
N VAL A 178 -8.46 -7.47 4.37
CA VAL A 178 -9.43 -7.03 5.38
C VAL A 178 -10.83 -7.46 4.95
N LYS A 179 -11.53 -8.20 5.82
CA LYS A 179 -12.94 -8.54 5.64
C LYS A 179 -13.76 -7.25 5.68
N ASP A 180 -14.55 -7.01 4.63
CA ASP A 180 -15.32 -5.78 4.47
C ASP A 180 -16.79 -6.09 4.19
N GLU A 181 -17.59 -6.08 5.26
CA GLU A 181 -19.04 -6.31 5.17
C GLU A 181 -19.81 -5.02 4.89
N LEU A 182 -19.22 -3.86 5.17
CA LEU A 182 -19.87 -2.56 5.06
C LEU A 182 -19.51 -1.79 3.77
N GLY A 183 -18.70 -2.39 2.89
CA GLY A 183 -18.33 -1.79 1.61
C GLY A 183 -17.32 -0.63 1.70
N ARG A 184 -16.56 -0.51 2.79
CA ARG A 184 -15.54 0.54 2.96
C ARG A 184 -14.45 0.47 1.91
N GLY A 185 -13.95 -0.73 1.62
CA GLY A 185 -12.93 -0.95 0.59
C GLY A 185 -13.44 -0.58 -0.79
N ARG A 186 -14.71 -0.88 -1.09
CA ARG A 186 -15.36 -0.43 -2.34
C ARG A 186 -15.43 1.10 -2.39
N LYS A 187 -15.82 1.76 -1.30
CA LYS A 187 -15.85 3.24 -1.23
C LYS A 187 -14.46 3.85 -1.45
N VAL A 188 -13.40 3.24 -0.92
CA VAL A 188 -12.01 3.68 -1.18
C VAL A 188 -11.70 3.67 -2.67
N LEU A 189 -12.00 2.56 -3.37
CA LEU A 189 -11.74 2.45 -4.81
C LEU A 189 -12.58 3.44 -5.62
N GLU A 190 -13.86 3.60 -5.27
CA GLU A 190 -14.76 4.55 -5.93
C GLU A 190 -14.28 6.00 -5.75
N THR A 191 -13.82 6.37 -4.55
CA THR A 191 -13.27 7.71 -4.32
C THR A 191 -11.96 7.95 -5.07
N PHE A 192 -11.09 6.95 -5.22
CA PHE A 192 -9.95 7.11 -6.12
C PHE A 192 -10.39 7.36 -7.57
N VAL A 193 -11.44 6.69 -8.06
CA VAL A 193 -12.00 6.94 -9.40
C VAL A 193 -12.64 8.33 -9.50
N GLU A 194 -13.36 8.79 -8.47
CA GLU A 194 -13.90 10.16 -8.37
C GLU A 194 -12.79 11.22 -8.57
N HIS A 195 -11.56 10.90 -8.19
CA HIS A 195 -10.38 11.78 -8.29
C HIS A 195 -9.41 11.42 -9.43
N GLY A 196 -9.86 10.66 -10.42
CA GLY A 196 -9.13 10.44 -11.68
C GLY A 196 -8.38 9.13 -11.81
N ALA A 197 -8.53 8.18 -10.87
CA ALA A 197 -8.02 6.83 -11.06
C ALA A 197 -8.78 6.07 -12.15
N PRO A 198 -8.14 5.14 -12.88
CA PRO A 198 -8.82 4.34 -13.90
C PRO A 198 -9.99 3.53 -13.33
N GLU A 199 -11.18 3.60 -13.94
CA GLU A 199 -12.39 2.91 -13.48
C GLU A 199 -12.18 1.40 -13.21
N GLN A 200 -11.29 0.79 -13.99
CA GLN A 200 -10.95 -0.62 -13.89
C GLN A 200 -10.43 -1.04 -12.51
N ILE A 201 -9.85 -0.15 -11.70
CA ILE A 201 -9.38 -0.48 -10.35
C ILE A 201 -10.51 -1.03 -9.47
N THR A 202 -11.76 -0.71 -9.81
CA THR A 202 -12.93 -1.11 -9.02
C THR A 202 -13.34 -2.57 -9.30
N PHE A 203 -12.91 -3.17 -10.40
CA PHE A 203 -13.32 -4.53 -10.77
C PHE A 203 -12.18 -5.46 -11.17
N ILE A 204 -10.99 -4.99 -11.54
CA ILE A 204 -9.87 -5.89 -11.81
C ILE A 204 -9.38 -6.53 -10.52
N ASN A 205 -9.01 -7.80 -10.60
CA ASN A 205 -8.31 -8.49 -9.53
C ASN A 205 -6.88 -7.99 -9.48
N LYS A 206 -6.36 -7.72 -8.28
CA LYS A 206 -5.08 -7.06 -8.09
C LYS A 206 -4.97 -5.67 -8.73
N PRO A 207 -5.88 -4.75 -8.39
CA PRO A 207 -5.84 -3.40 -8.91
C PRO A 207 -4.61 -2.65 -8.44
N HIS A 208 -4.12 -1.77 -9.31
CA HIS A 208 -3.04 -0.84 -9.05
C HIS A 208 -3.29 0.49 -9.77
N ILE A 209 -2.64 1.56 -9.30
CA ILE A 209 -2.78 2.92 -9.85
C ILE A 209 -1.48 3.39 -10.52
N GLY A 210 -0.31 3.05 -9.97
CA GLY A 210 0.97 3.60 -10.42
C GLY A 210 1.28 5.00 -9.86
N THR A 211 2.56 5.28 -9.65
CA THR A 211 3.06 6.56 -9.09
C THR A 211 2.57 7.78 -9.88
N ASP A 212 2.62 7.70 -11.20
CA ASP A 212 2.27 8.75 -12.15
C ASP A 212 0.81 9.22 -12.01
N HIS A 213 -0.12 8.31 -11.77
CA HIS A 213 -1.51 8.67 -11.49
C HIS A 213 -1.73 9.08 -10.02
N LEU A 214 -1.07 8.43 -9.07
CA LEU A 214 -1.22 8.72 -7.64
C LEU A 214 -0.93 10.19 -7.30
N VAL A 215 0.09 10.78 -7.92
CA VAL A 215 0.44 12.20 -7.75
C VAL A 215 -0.75 13.11 -8.04
N THR A 216 -1.47 12.87 -9.13
CA THR A 216 -2.63 13.68 -9.52
C THR A 216 -3.82 13.44 -8.58
N ILE A 217 -4.04 12.18 -8.19
CA ILE A 217 -5.19 11.77 -7.37
C ILE A 217 -5.11 12.39 -5.97
N VAL A 218 -3.96 12.31 -5.29
CA VAL A 218 -3.82 12.85 -3.93
C VAL A 218 -4.01 14.37 -3.92
N LYS A 219 -3.51 15.06 -4.95
CA LYS A 219 -3.70 16.49 -5.16
C LYS A 219 -5.19 16.85 -5.33
N SER A 220 -5.91 16.09 -6.16
CA SER A 220 -7.36 16.29 -6.37
C SER A 220 -8.15 16.04 -5.08
N MET A 221 -7.79 15.03 -4.29
CA MET A 221 -8.42 14.78 -2.99
C MET A 221 -8.18 15.93 -2.00
N ARG A 222 -6.96 16.49 -1.93
CA ARG A 222 -6.67 17.68 -1.10
C ARG A 222 -7.53 18.87 -1.53
N GLU A 223 -7.63 19.12 -2.83
CA GLU A 223 -8.42 20.23 -3.37
C GLU A 223 -9.90 20.09 -3.01
N GLU A 224 -10.44 18.88 -3.06
CA GLU A 224 -11.82 18.60 -2.64
C GLU A 224 -12.00 18.74 -1.12
N ILE A 225 -11.05 18.30 -0.29
CA ILE A 225 -11.08 18.55 1.16
C ILE A 225 -11.16 20.05 1.45
N ASN A 226 -10.33 20.86 0.77
CA ASN A 226 -10.34 22.31 0.92
C ASN A 226 -11.65 22.93 0.41
N HIS A 227 -12.18 22.45 -0.73
CA HIS A 227 -13.46 22.90 -1.28
C HIS A 227 -14.64 22.65 -0.32
N LEU A 228 -14.62 21.52 0.38
CA LEU A 228 -15.63 21.11 1.36
C LEU A 228 -15.47 21.77 2.74
N GLY A 229 -14.57 22.74 2.90
CA GLY A 229 -14.37 23.49 4.16
C GLY A 229 -13.33 22.88 5.11
N GLY A 230 -12.67 21.79 4.71
CA GLY A 230 -11.43 21.35 5.35
C GLY A 230 -10.26 22.29 5.06
N GLU A 231 -9.14 22.09 5.75
CA GLU A 231 -7.92 22.88 5.55
C GLU A 231 -6.71 21.95 5.61
N VAL A 232 -5.90 21.91 4.55
CA VAL A 232 -4.64 21.14 4.54
C VAL A 232 -3.47 22.11 4.65
N ARG A 233 -2.63 21.92 5.68
CA ARG A 233 -1.42 22.70 5.93
C ARG A 233 -0.18 21.83 5.75
N PHE A 234 0.65 22.20 4.77
CA PHE A 234 1.99 21.63 4.59
C PHE A 234 3.02 22.30 5.52
N HIS A 235 4.21 21.73 5.60
CA HIS A 235 5.30 22.17 6.51
C HIS A 235 4.84 22.33 7.98
N SER A 236 3.84 21.56 8.39
CA SER A 236 3.18 21.67 9.68
C SER A 236 3.49 20.43 10.50
N THR A 237 4.72 20.35 11.01
CA THR A 237 5.16 19.20 11.81
C THR A 237 4.58 19.31 13.20
N VAL A 238 3.75 18.36 13.62
CA VAL A 238 3.34 18.27 15.03
C VAL A 238 4.51 17.78 15.87
N THR A 239 5.03 18.65 16.72
CA THR A 239 6.21 18.40 17.56
C THR A 239 5.85 18.06 18.99
N ASP A 240 4.64 18.41 19.46
CA ASP A 240 4.17 18.05 20.79
C ASP A 240 2.64 17.98 20.89
N PHE A 241 2.14 17.35 21.97
CA PHE A 241 0.73 17.18 22.30
C PHE A 241 0.40 17.85 23.63
N ILE A 242 -0.74 18.55 23.66
CA ILE A 242 -1.27 19.22 24.85
C ILE A 242 -2.30 18.28 25.47
N ILE A 243 -1.95 17.71 26.63
CA ILE A 243 -2.76 16.71 27.33
C ILE A 243 -3.02 17.21 28.74
N GLU A 244 -4.29 17.22 29.15
CA GLU A 244 -4.72 17.62 30.48
C GLU A 244 -5.67 16.56 31.04
N LYS A 245 -5.35 15.98 32.21
CA LYS A 245 -6.17 14.94 32.87
C LYS A 245 -6.55 13.79 31.92
N ASP A 246 -5.57 13.28 31.18
CA ASP A 246 -5.74 12.20 30.19
C ASP A 246 -6.71 12.52 29.04
N GLU A 247 -6.93 13.81 28.76
CA GLU A 247 -7.69 14.29 27.60
C GLU A 247 -6.80 15.14 26.69
N ILE A 248 -6.91 14.95 25.38
CA ILE A 248 -6.26 15.82 24.40
C ILE A 248 -6.92 17.21 24.41
N LYS A 249 -6.11 18.26 24.32
CA LYS A 249 -6.57 19.66 24.20
C LYS A 249 -6.02 20.37 22.98
N GLY A 250 -5.03 19.79 22.32
CA GLY A 250 -4.44 20.33 21.10
C GLY A 250 -3.06 19.78 20.82
N VAL A 251 -2.38 20.45 19.89
CA VAL A 251 -1.04 20.10 19.42
C VAL A 251 -0.16 21.34 19.32
N ILE A 252 1.16 21.13 19.36
CA ILE A 252 2.17 22.14 19.08
C ILE A 252 2.77 21.84 17.71
N ILE A 253 2.72 22.81 16.80
CA ILE A 253 3.20 22.73 15.43
C ILE A 253 4.54 23.47 15.35
N ASN A 254 5.55 22.83 14.78
CA ASN A 254 6.89 23.37 14.58
C ASN A 254 7.50 23.99 15.86
N GLY A 255 7.16 23.44 17.02
CA GLY A 255 7.60 23.90 18.34
C GLY A 255 7.07 25.26 18.78
N THR A 256 6.15 25.90 18.02
CA THR A 256 5.82 27.31 18.22
C THR A 256 4.32 27.62 18.16
N GLU A 257 3.61 27.11 17.15
CA GLU A 257 2.17 27.36 17.01
C GLU A 257 1.38 26.37 17.86
N THR A 258 0.44 26.87 18.65
CA THR A 258 -0.52 26.03 19.38
C THR A 258 -1.84 25.98 18.62
N LEU A 259 -2.32 24.77 18.33
CA LEU A 259 -3.62 24.54 17.71
C LEU A 259 -4.48 23.67 18.62
N LEU A 260 -5.60 24.24 19.10
CA LEU A 260 -6.48 23.58 20.06
C LEU A 260 -7.53 22.69 19.37
N SER A 261 -7.70 21.49 19.87
CA SER A 261 -8.75 20.55 19.47
C SER A 261 -8.94 19.49 20.56
N ASP A 262 -10.16 19.03 20.72
CA ASP A 262 -10.49 17.88 21.59
C ASP A 262 -10.52 16.55 20.81
N ILE A 263 -10.18 16.61 19.50
CA ILE A 263 -10.13 15.47 18.57
C ILE A 263 -8.86 15.57 17.74
N VAL A 264 -7.95 14.61 17.90
CA VAL A 264 -6.67 14.52 17.17
C VAL A 264 -6.49 13.11 16.61
N VAL A 265 -6.40 12.97 15.30
CA VAL A 265 -6.15 11.69 14.60
C VAL A 265 -4.66 11.55 14.28
N LEU A 266 -4.03 10.49 14.78
CA LEU A 266 -2.63 10.15 14.50
C LEU A 266 -2.53 9.24 13.27
N ALA A 267 -2.45 9.83 12.08
CA ALA A 267 -2.27 9.12 10.79
C ALA A 267 -0.85 9.28 10.24
N ILE A 268 0.15 9.20 11.13
CA ILE A 268 1.53 9.65 10.92
C ILE A 268 2.43 8.73 10.09
N GLY A 269 1.93 7.58 9.64
CA GLY A 269 2.76 6.53 9.02
C GLY A 269 3.79 5.92 9.97
N HIS A 270 4.49 4.88 9.55
CA HIS A 270 5.44 4.16 10.41
C HIS A 270 6.87 4.71 10.39
N SER A 271 7.12 5.75 9.58
CA SER A 271 8.43 6.40 9.45
C SER A 271 8.61 7.61 10.38
N SER A 272 7.55 8.09 11.03
CA SER A 272 7.57 9.25 11.95
C SER A 272 8.14 8.89 13.33
N ARG A 273 9.40 8.47 13.34
CA ARG A 273 10.11 7.94 14.53
C ARG A 273 10.25 8.98 15.63
N ASP A 274 10.51 10.22 15.26
CA ASP A 274 10.49 11.39 16.16
C ASP A 274 9.15 11.54 16.90
N THR A 275 8.04 11.36 16.19
CA THR A 275 6.70 11.43 16.78
C THR A 275 6.46 10.26 17.74
N PHE A 276 6.94 9.05 17.42
CA PHE A 276 6.87 7.93 18.37
C PHE A 276 7.64 8.21 19.67
N GLU A 277 8.81 8.86 19.59
CA GLU A 277 9.56 9.28 20.78
C GLU A 277 8.80 10.30 21.63
N VAL A 278 8.12 11.27 21.01
CA VAL A 278 7.28 12.25 21.72
C VAL A 278 6.10 11.56 22.40
N LEU A 279 5.39 10.68 21.70
CA LEU A 279 4.27 9.91 22.26
C LEU A 279 4.71 9.04 23.45
N HIS A 280 5.88 8.41 23.35
CA HIS A 280 6.45 7.61 24.44
C HIS A 280 6.75 8.47 25.67
N LYS A 281 7.38 9.64 25.46
CA LYS A 281 7.69 10.60 26.55
C LYS A 281 6.42 11.14 27.22
N LYS A 282 5.30 11.22 26.50
CA LYS A 282 3.99 11.62 27.04
C LYS A 282 3.24 10.48 27.74
N GLY A 283 3.81 9.28 27.80
CA GLY A 283 3.18 8.13 28.46
C GLY A 283 1.99 7.56 27.69
N ILE A 284 1.92 7.76 26.37
CA ILE A 284 0.88 7.10 25.54
C ILE A 284 1.19 5.61 25.44
N ASP A 285 0.17 4.78 25.65
CA ASP A 285 0.31 3.33 25.68
C ASP A 285 0.76 2.77 24.32
N MET A 286 1.96 2.19 24.32
CA MET A 286 2.57 1.60 23.14
C MET A 286 3.20 0.25 23.44
N SER A 287 3.23 -0.63 22.44
CA SER A 287 3.86 -1.95 22.54
C SER A 287 4.70 -2.30 21.32
N LYS A 288 5.72 -3.15 21.54
CA LYS A 288 6.55 -3.73 20.49
C LYS A 288 5.67 -4.52 19.51
N LYS A 289 5.88 -4.37 18.21
CA LYS A 289 5.16 -5.11 17.18
C LYS A 289 6.15 -5.79 16.23
N SER A 290 5.91 -7.07 15.92
CA SER A 290 6.68 -7.77 14.89
C SER A 290 6.53 -7.08 13.52
N PHE A 291 7.61 -7.14 12.76
CA PHE A 291 7.68 -6.70 11.37
C PHE A 291 8.59 -7.67 10.59
N ALA A 292 9.02 -7.29 9.39
CA ALA A 292 9.95 -8.08 8.61
C ALA A 292 10.98 -7.18 7.92
N ILE A 293 12.18 -7.72 7.71
CA ILE A 293 13.26 -7.02 7.00
C ILE A 293 13.87 -7.89 5.92
N GLY A 294 14.57 -7.29 4.97
CA GLY A 294 15.37 -8.04 4.01
C GLY A 294 15.94 -7.13 2.94
N VAL A 295 15.84 -7.56 1.68
CA VAL A 295 16.43 -6.86 0.52
C VAL A 295 15.44 -6.77 -0.63
N ARG A 296 15.64 -5.84 -1.56
CA ARG A 296 14.97 -5.89 -2.86
C ARG A 296 15.72 -6.83 -3.78
N ILE A 297 15.00 -7.74 -4.45
CA ILE A 297 15.55 -8.57 -5.53
C ILE A 297 15.00 -8.11 -6.88
N GLU A 298 15.84 -8.08 -7.90
CA GLU A 298 15.47 -7.74 -9.28
C GLU A 298 15.79 -8.88 -10.26
N HIS A 299 14.85 -9.11 -11.19
CA HIS A 299 14.99 -9.99 -12.34
C HIS A 299 14.42 -9.29 -13.57
N PRO A 300 14.90 -9.60 -14.79
CA PRO A 300 14.21 -9.19 -16.01
C PRO A 300 12.72 -9.57 -15.95
N GLN A 301 11.84 -8.61 -16.23
CA GLN A 301 10.39 -8.82 -16.20
C GLN A 301 9.97 -9.96 -17.14
N ASP A 302 10.67 -10.10 -18.27
CA ASP A 302 10.45 -11.15 -19.26
C ASP A 302 10.55 -12.58 -18.69
N ILE A 303 11.50 -12.82 -17.77
CA ILE A 303 11.65 -14.13 -17.10
C ILE A 303 10.39 -14.42 -16.25
N ILE A 304 9.90 -13.42 -15.54
CA ILE A 304 8.69 -13.55 -14.71
C ILE A 304 7.46 -13.76 -15.59
N ASP A 305 7.35 -13.01 -16.68
CA ASP A 305 6.26 -13.09 -17.65
C ASP A 305 6.14 -14.48 -18.26
N HIS A 306 7.24 -15.04 -18.77
CA HIS A 306 7.28 -16.40 -19.30
C HIS A 306 7.04 -17.46 -18.22
N ALA A 307 7.56 -17.24 -17.01
CA ALA A 307 7.34 -18.16 -15.89
C ALA A 307 5.87 -18.21 -15.45
N GLN A 308 5.14 -17.09 -15.49
CA GLN A 308 3.72 -17.04 -15.10
C GLN A 308 2.77 -17.40 -16.23
N TYR A 309 3.02 -16.90 -17.45
CA TYR A 309 2.06 -16.95 -18.56
C TYR A 309 2.53 -17.79 -19.76
N GLY A 310 3.82 -18.13 -19.87
CA GLY A 310 4.35 -18.74 -21.10
C GLY A 310 4.25 -17.78 -22.28
N GLU A 311 4.11 -18.31 -23.51
CA GLU A 311 4.08 -17.52 -24.76
C GLU A 311 2.93 -16.49 -24.84
N GLN A 312 1.85 -16.71 -24.08
CA GLN A 312 0.70 -15.77 -24.03
C GLN A 312 1.00 -14.49 -23.21
N CYS A 313 2.22 -14.34 -22.67
CA CYS A 313 2.62 -13.13 -21.93
C CYS A 313 2.47 -11.84 -22.75
N CYS A 314 2.68 -11.90 -24.07
CA CYS A 314 2.64 -10.73 -24.96
C CYS A 314 1.28 -10.02 -25.07
N VAL A 315 0.19 -10.68 -24.66
CA VAL A 315 -1.18 -10.12 -24.66
C VAL A 315 -1.73 -9.90 -23.25
N LEU A 316 -0.92 -10.13 -22.23
CA LEU A 316 -1.28 -10.01 -20.82
C LEU A 316 -0.55 -8.82 -20.17
N PRO A 317 -1.07 -8.30 -19.04
CA PRO A 317 -0.33 -7.30 -18.27
C PRO A 317 0.92 -7.93 -17.66
N ALA A 318 1.92 -7.10 -17.33
CA ALA A 318 3.15 -7.53 -16.67
C ALA A 318 2.86 -8.47 -15.48
N ALA A 319 3.52 -9.63 -15.50
CA ALA A 319 3.27 -10.70 -14.56
C ALA A 319 3.75 -10.37 -13.15
N ASP A 320 3.05 -10.99 -12.21
CA ASP A 320 3.11 -10.71 -10.80
C ASP A 320 3.38 -12.05 -10.07
N TYR A 321 4.06 -12.02 -8.92
CA TYR A 321 4.27 -13.22 -8.12
C TYR A 321 4.04 -12.98 -6.63
N LYS A 322 3.75 -14.07 -5.93
CA LYS A 322 3.73 -14.14 -4.47
C LYS A 322 4.38 -15.45 -4.03
N LEU A 323 5.48 -15.34 -3.29
CA LEU A 323 6.32 -16.44 -2.86
C LEU A 323 6.40 -16.47 -1.34
N THR A 324 6.40 -17.67 -0.77
CA THR A 324 6.57 -17.93 0.66
C THR A 324 7.31 -19.26 0.83
N TYR A 325 8.20 -19.31 1.82
CA TYR A 325 8.95 -20.50 2.21
C TYR A 325 9.28 -20.45 3.70
N GLN A 326 9.24 -21.60 4.37
CA GLN A 326 9.68 -21.76 5.75
C GLN A 326 11.03 -22.45 5.73
N ALA A 327 12.06 -21.75 6.19
CA ALA A 327 13.43 -22.26 6.23
C ALA A 327 13.61 -23.28 7.37
N LYS A 328 14.71 -24.04 7.29
CA LYS A 328 15.12 -25.01 8.32
C LYS A 328 15.31 -24.39 9.70
N THR A 329 15.61 -23.09 9.76
CA THR A 329 15.74 -22.30 11.00
C THR A 329 14.39 -21.91 11.62
N HIS A 330 13.27 -22.41 11.07
CA HIS A 330 11.89 -22.04 11.41
C HIS A 330 11.52 -20.57 11.16
N ARG A 331 12.43 -19.76 10.62
CA ARG A 331 12.11 -18.44 10.05
C ARG A 331 11.42 -18.63 8.70
N SER A 332 10.57 -17.66 8.35
CA SER A 332 9.87 -17.66 7.05
C SER A 332 10.36 -16.49 6.21
N ILE A 333 10.61 -16.77 4.93
CA ILE A 333 10.87 -15.80 3.88
C ILE A 333 9.66 -15.68 2.97
N TYR A 334 9.33 -14.47 2.58
CA TYR A 334 8.28 -14.21 1.62
C TYR A 334 8.53 -12.97 0.78
N SER A 335 7.92 -12.96 -0.41
CA SER A 335 7.90 -11.80 -1.28
C SER A 335 6.91 -10.76 -0.75
N PHE A 336 7.32 -9.50 -0.71
CA PHE A 336 6.49 -8.37 -0.31
C PHE A 336 6.63 -7.22 -1.29
N CYS A 337 5.55 -6.44 -1.44
CA CYS A 337 5.47 -5.28 -2.32
C CYS A 337 6.10 -5.55 -3.72
N MET A 338 5.78 -6.71 -4.32
CA MET A 338 6.27 -7.08 -5.64
C MET A 338 5.72 -6.11 -6.70
N CYS A 339 6.60 -5.49 -7.46
CA CYS A 339 6.38 -4.42 -8.43
C CYS A 339 6.77 -4.93 -9.83
N PRO A 340 5.79 -5.31 -10.67
CA PRO A 340 6.07 -5.68 -12.06
C PRO A 340 6.58 -4.47 -12.84
N GLY A 341 7.58 -4.69 -13.70
CA GLY A 341 8.16 -3.70 -14.61
C GLY A 341 8.34 -2.35 -13.93
N GLY A 342 9.09 -2.36 -12.82
CA GLY A 342 9.21 -1.23 -11.90
C GLY A 342 10.65 -0.93 -11.51
N PHE A 343 10.78 -0.07 -10.50
CA PHE A 343 12.04 0.37 -9.93
C PHE A 343 12.18 -0.07 -8.48
N VAL A 344 13.41 -0.38 -8.07
CA VAL A 344 13.82 -0.25 -6.67
C VAL A 344 14.03 1.24 -6.40
N VAL A 345 13.65 1.73 -5.22
CA VAL A 345 13.80 3.15 -4.89
C VAL A 345 14.53 3.33 -3.58
N ASN A 346 15.47 4.28 -3.53
CA ASN A 346 16.00 4.76 -2.25
C ASN A 346 14.87 5.53 -1.54
N SER A 347 14.45 5.02 -0.39
CA SER A 347 13.27 5.47 0.36
C SER A 347 13.62 6.06 1.72
N SER A 348 14.89 6.44 1.89
CA SER A 348 15.44 6.99 3.13
C SER A 348 14.74 8.29 3.54
N SER A 349 14.63 8.49 4.85
CA SER A 349 14.01 9.68 5.46
C SER A 349 14.79 10.22 6.66
N GLU A 350 15.95 9.63 6.98
CA GLU A 350 16.84 10.06 8.04
C GLU A 350 18.26 10.18 7.46
N GLU A 351 18.98 11.23 7.81
CA GLU A 351 20.38 11.41 7.40
C GLU A 351 21.26 10.29 7.94
N GLY A 352 22.23 9.83 7.15
CA GLY A 352 23.14 8.75 7.53
C GLY A 352 22.48 7.36 7.66
N HIS A 353 21.26 7.20 7.15
CA HIS A 353 20.50 5.95 7.15
C HIS A 353 20.05 5.62 5.74
N LEU A 354 20.04 4.33 5.38
CA LEU A 354 19.66 3.87 4.05
C LEU A 354 18.58 2.79 4.13
N VAL A 355 17.48 3.00 3.41
CA VAL A 355 16.41 2.02 3.22
C VAL A 355 15.91 2.05 1.79
N VAL A 356 15.58 0.88 1.24
CA VAL A 356 14.96 0.76 -0.08
C VAL A 356 13.48 0.38 0.01
N ASN A 357 12.76 0.67 -1.07
CA ASN A 357 11.42 0.15 -1.35
C ASN A 357 11.29 -0.13 -2.85
N GLY A 358 10.07 -0.31 -3.37
CA GLY A 358 9.82 -0.50 -4.80
C GLY A 358 8.60 0.24 -5.29
N MET A 359 8.64 0.65 -6.55
CA MET A 359 7.55 1.34 -7.22
C MET A 359 7.38 0.86 -8.67
N SER A 360 6.22 1.12 -9.27
CA SER A 360 6.00 1.02 -10.71
C SER A 360 5.12 2.18 -11.16
N ASN A 361 5.29 2.61 -12.41
CA ASN A 361 4.30 3.44 -13.08
C ASN A 361 3.12 2.58 -13.53
N TYR A 362 2.01 3.21 -13.93
CA TYR A 362 0.79 2.50 -14.34
C TYR A 362 1.01 1.51 -15.50
N LEU A 363 1.92 1.81 -16.42
CA LEU A 363 2.19 0.92 -17.55
C LEU A 363 2.98 -0.34 -17.16
N ARG A 364 3.68 -0.35 -16.01
CA ARG A 364 4.52 -1.48 -15.54
C ARG A 364 5.44 -2.05 -16.63
N ASN A 365 6.08 -1.17 -17.39
CA ASN A 365 6.82 -1.50 -18.61
C ASN A 365 8.33 -1.27 -18.49
N GLU A 366 8.85 -1.16 -17.27
CA GLU A 366 10.29 -1.14 -17.07
C GLU A 366 10.91 -2.53 -17.22
N LYS A 367 12.23 -2.56 -17.37
CA LYS A 367 12.99 -3.80 -17.69
C LYS A 367 12.91 -4.88 -16.62
N ASN A 368 12.85 -4.49 -15.34
CA ASN A 368 12.96 -5.43 -14.23
C ASN A 368 11.65 -5.55 -13.44
N ALA A 369 11.30 -6.78 -13.09
CA ALA A 369 10.44 -7.05 -11.95
C ALA A 369 11.26 -6.89 -10.67
N ASN A 370 10.68 -6.32 -9.62
CA ASN A 370 11.33 -6.32 -8.30
C ASN A 370 10.37 -6.69 -7.18
N SER A 371 10.89 -7.22 -6.07
CA SER A 371 10.13 -7.35 -4.83
C SER A 371 11.04 -7.38 -3.63
N ALA A 372 10.51 -7.04 -2.46
CA ALA A 372 11.24 -7.25 -1.22
C ALA A 372 11.19 -8.75 -0.87
N MET A 373 12.35 -9.39 -0.71
CA MET A 373 12.47 -10.69 -0.04
C MET A 373 12.71 -10.42 1.43
N ILE A 374 11.76 -10.77 2.28
CA ILE A 374 11.80 -10.36 3.69
C ILE A 374 11.57 -11.53 4.64
N VAL A 375 12.15 -11.40 5.82
CA VAL A 375 12.17 -12.37 6.92
C VAL A 375 11.60 -11.72 8.17
N GLY A 376 10.76 -12.46 8.91
CA GLY A 376 10.13 -11.96 10.13
C GLY A 376 11.12 -11.67 11.26
N VAL A 377 10.94 -10.50 11.88
CA VAL A 377 11.63 -10.03 13.08
C VAL A 377 10.59 -9.88 14.19
N ASN A 378 10.86 -10.50 15.33
CA ASN A 378 9.95 -10.51 16.48
C ASN A 378 10.53 -9.70 17.65
N PRO A 379 9.70 -9.33 18.65
CA PRO A 379 10.15 -8.60 19.84
C PRO A 379 11.34 -9.22 20.57
N GLU A 380 11.52 -10.54 20.49
CA GLU A 380 12.63 -11.27 21.11
C GLU A 380 13.97 -11.06 20.37
N ASP A 381 13.95 -10.52 19.16
CA ASP A 381 15.14 -10.20 18.36
C ASP A 381 15.70 -8.80 18.67
N PHE A 382 15.05 -8.02 19.54
CA PHE A 382 15.46 -6.66 19.88
C PHE A 382 16.40 -6.63 21.09
N GLU A 383 17.24 -5.58 21.17
CA GLU A 383 18.27 -5.44 22.21
C GLU A 383 17.72 -4.88 23.53
N ASP A 384 16.50 -4.34 23.54
CA ASP A 384 15.90 -3.70 24.70
C ASP A 384 14.38 -3.93 24.83
N ASP A 385 13.84 -3.58 26.00
CA ASP A 385 12.42 -3.75 26.34
C ASP A 385 11.55 -2.53 26.08
N SER A 386 12.11 -1.45 25.55
CA SER A 386 11.34 -0.26 25.18
C SER A 386 10.26 -0.62 24.15
N PRO A 387 9.08 0.01 24.21
CA PRO A 387 8.13 -0.03 23.09
C PRO A 387 8.75 0.40 21.76
N LEU A 388 9.83 1.20 21.80
CA LEU A 388 10.56 1.70 20.63
C LEU A 388 11.73 0.79 20.19
N ALA A 389 11.95 -0.37 20.82
CA ALA A 389 13.08 -1.25 20.50
C ALA A 389 13.13 -1.65 19.01
N GLY A 390 11.96 -1.87 18.39
CA GLY A 390 11.86 -2.16 16.96
C GLY A 390 12.27 -0.97 16.06
N VAL A 391 12.04 0.27 16.51
CA VAL A 391 12.52 1.48 15.82
C VAL A 391 14.04 1.55 15.85
N ASN A 392 14.63 1.27 17.02
CA ASN A 392 16.09 1.22 17.19
C ASN A 392 16.71 0.12 16.33
N PHE A 393 16.08 -1.06 16.27
CA PHE A 393 16.49 -2.15 15.40
C PHE A 393 16.51 -1.73 13.92
N GLN A 394 15.47 -1.04 13.45
CA GLN A 394 15.45 -0.53 12.07
C GLN A 394 16.58 0.48 11.83
N ARG A 395 16.75 1.48 12.71
CA ARG A 395 17.83 2.48 12.60
C ARG A 395 19.21 1.85 12.54
N LYS A 396 19.48 0.84 13.37
CA LYS A 396 20.75 0.10 13.36
C LYS A 396 21.07 -0.46 11.97
N TRP A 397 20.14 -1.20 11.37
CA TRP A 397 20.38 -1.84 10.08
C TRP A 397 20.39 -0.84 8.90
N GLU A 398 19.58 0.22 8.99
CA GLU A 398 19.61 1.30 7.99
C GLU A 398 20.94 2.07 8.02
N LYS A 399 21.50 2.33 9.22
CA LYS A 399 22.82 2.96 9.37
C LYS A 399 23.93 2.08 8.81
N LEU A 400 23.92 0.78 9.12
CA LEU A 400 24.89 -0.17 8.58
C LEU A 400 24.80 -0.27 7.05
N ALA A 401 23.60 -0.17 6.47
CA ALA A 401 23.41 -0.14 5.03
C ALA A 401 23.98 1.13 4.40
N TYR A 402 23.79 2.29 5.05
CA TYR A 402 24.39 3.55 4.62
C TYR A 402 25.93 3.48 4.65
N GLU A 403 26.51 2.91 5.70
CA GLU A 403 27.96 2.72 5.83
C GLU A 403 28.50 1.74 4.79
N ALA A 404 27.84 0.59 4.61
CA ALA A 404 28.22 -0.43 3.61
C ALA A 404 28.17 0.12 2.18
N GLY A 405 27.22 1.02 1.91
CA GLY A 405 27.05 1.68 0.61
C GLY A 405 27.81 3.02 0.48
N LYS A 406 28.53 3.47 1.52
CA LYS A 406 29.19 4.79 1.57
C LYS A 406 28.24 5.94 1.19
N GLY A 407 27.00 5.84 1.66
CA GLY A 407 25.90 6.76 1.37
C GLY A 407 25.08 6.46 0.10
N LEU A 408 25.52 5.52 -0.75
CA LEU A 408 24.80 5.03 -1.92
C LEU A 408 24.08 3.72 -1.60
N VAL A 409 23.13 3.28 -2.43
CA VAL A 409 22.48 1.97 -2.21
C VAL A 409 23.48 0.84 -2.42
N PRO A 410 23.79 0.01 -1.39
CA PRO A 410 24.63 -1.15 -1.58
C PRO A 410 23.87 -2.19 -2.39
N ILE A 411 24.49 -2.71 -3.44
CA ILE A 411 23.94 -3.80 -4.25
C ILE A 411 24.93 -4.97 -4.30
N GLN A 412 24.40 -6.18 -4.47
CA GLN A 412 25.18 -7.42 -4.54
C GLN A 412 24.47 -8.42 -5.46
N LEU A 413 25.24 -9.18 -6.24
CA LEU A 413 24.69 -10.29 -7.03
C LEU A 413 24.35 -11.47 -6.10
N PHE A 414 23.26 -12.17 -6.40
CA PHE A 414 22.80 -13.29 -5.58
C PHE A 414 23.85 -14.41 -5.45
N GLY A 415 24.58 -14.71 -6.53
CA GLY A 415 25.66 -15.71 -6.51
C GLY A 415 26.81 -15.32 -5.60
N ASP A 416 27.15 -14.02 -5.53
CA ASP A 416 28.19 -13.50 -4.66
C ASP A 416 27.74 -13.49 -3.19
N LEU A 417 26.45 -13.21 -2.92
CA LEU A 417 25.88 -13.36 -1.59
C LEU A 417 25.99 -14.82 -1.10
N CYS A 418 25.66 -15.80 -1.96
CA CYS A 418 25.77 -17.22 -1.62
C CYS A 418 27.21 -17.65 -1.26
N GLN A 419 28.21 -16.97 -1.83
CA GLN A 419 29.63 -17.22 -1.58
C GLN A 419 30.22 -16.30 -0.49
N ASN A 420 29.40 -15.44 0.12
CA ASN A 420 29.79 -14.43 1.09
C ASN A 420 30.97 -13.55 0.61
N ARG A 421 30.90 -13.06 -0.63
CA ARG A 421 31.91 -12.16 -1.22
C ARG A 421 31.25 -10.91 -1.80
N GLU A 422 32.03 -9.83 -1.90
CA GLU A 422 31.59 -8.61 -2.58
C GLU A 422 31.51 -8.84 -4.09
N SER A 423 30.48 -8.30 -4.72
CA SER A 423 30.44 -8.22 -6.19
C SER A 423 31.46 -7.20 -6.67
N THR A 424 32.24 -7.54 -7.69
CA THR A 424 33.24 -6.63 -8.29
C THR A 424 32.79 -6.05 -9.62
N THR A 425 31.87 -6.73 -10.30
CA THR A 425 31.22 -6.28 -11.54
C THR A 425 29.73 -6.64 -11.51
N LEU A 426 28.95 -5.99 -12.38
CA LEU A 426 27.59 -6.44 -12.68
C LEU A 426 27.62 -7.62 -13.67
N GLY A 427 26.55 -8.40 -13.68
CA GLY A 427 26.28 -9.41 -14.70
C GLY A 427 25.50 -8.85 -15.90
N GLY A 428 24.74 -9.69 -16.60
CA GLY A 428 23.85 -9.31 -17.69
C GLY A 428 22.59 -8.55 -17.27
N ILE A 429 22.25 -8.54 -15.98
CA ILE A 429 21.11 -7.78 -15.44
C ILE A 429 21.60 -6.39 -15.01
N THR A 430 20.97 -5.33 -15.53
CA THR A 430 21.23 -3.95 -15.12
C THR A 430 20.29 -3.56 -13.97
N PRO A 431 20.78 -3.01 -12.85
CA PRO A 431 19.93 -2.51 -11.77
C PRO A 431 18.96 -1.44 -12.26
N ASN A 432 17.67 -1.57 -11.95
CA ASN A 432 16.67 -0.58 -12.27
C ASN A 432 16.26 0.18 -11.00
N LEU A 433 17.12 1.10 -10.59
CA LEU A 433 17.04 1.77 -9.30
C LEU A 433 16.87 3.28 -9.45
N LYS A 434 16.02 3.88 -8.61
CA LYS A 434 15.94 5.34 -8.39
C LYS A 434 16.80 5.70 -7.18
N GLY A 435 17.93 6.34 -7.45
CA GLY A 435 19.04 6.50 -6.51
C GLY A 435 20.36 6.02 -7.11
N ASN A 436 21.47 6.54 -6.60
CA ASN A 436 22.79 6.04 -6.96
C ASN A 436 23.10 4.77 -6.13
N TYR A 437 23.88 3.85 -6.71
CA TYR A 437 24.23 2.57 -6.09
C TYR A 437 25.75 2.32 -6.11
N THR A 438 26.19 1.38 -5.28
CA THR A 438 27.56 0.86 -5.27
C THR A 438 27.56 -0.64 -5.00
N LEU A 439 28.56 -1.36 -5.52
CA LEU A 439 28.72 -2.77 -5.21
C LEU A 439 29.28 -2.93 -3.80
N SER A 440 28.65 -3.77 -2.97
CA SER A 440 29.05 -4.02 -1.59
C SER A 440 28.62 -5.42 -1.14
N ASN A 441 28.87 -5.76 0.13
CA ASN A 441 28.41 -7.01 0.73
C ASN A 441 27.26 -6.74 1.70
N LEU A 442 26.05 -7.21 1.36
CA LEU A 442 24.83 -6.99 2.13
C LEU A 442 24.82 -7.72 3.47
N THR A 443 25.70 -8.71 3.69
CA THR A 443 25.89 -9.33 5.00
C THR A 443 26.36 -8.34 6.07
N LYS A 444 26.97 -7.21 5.67
CA LYS A 444 27.40 -6.14 6.58
C LYS A 444 26.23 -5.35 7.17
N CYS A 445 25.05 -5.42 6.55
CA CYS A 445 23.89 -4.61 6.91
C CYS A 445 22.62 -5.42 7.16
N LEU A 446 22.73 -6.74 7.40
CA LEU A 446 21.62 -7.59 7.81
C LEU A 446 22.03 -8.56 8.93
N PRO A 447 21.10 -8.98 9.80
CA PRO A 447 21.38 -10.06 10.74
C PRO A 447 21.71 -11.36 9.98
N ASN A 448 22.65 -12.16 10.49
CA ASN A 448 23.02 -13.44 9.87
C ASN A 448 21.81 -14.35 9.63
N TYR A 449 20.89 -14.46 10.60
CA TYR A 449 19.70 -15.29 10.45
C TYR A 449 18.79 -14.83 9.29
N VAL A 450 18.79 -13.53 8.95
CA VAL A 450 18.04 -13.01 7.81
C VAL A 450 18.73 -13.43 6.53
N THR A 451 20.04 -13.17 6.42
CA THR A 451 20.85 -13.54 5.25
C THR A 451 20.77 -15.04 4.93
N ASP A 452 20.96 -15.90 5.94
CA ASP A 452 20.91 -17.35 5.76
C ASP A 452 19.53 -17.80 5.26
N THR A 453 18.47 -17.22 5.82
CA THR A 453 17.08 -17.49 5.42
C THR A 453 16.79 -16.96 4.01
N LEU A 454 17.36 -15.81 3.62
CA LEU A 454 17.25 -15.24 2.27
C LEU A 454 17.87 -16.18 1.23
N ILE A 455 19.09 -16.66 1.46
CA ILE A 455 19.80 -17.57 0.56
C ILE A 455 18.99 -18.86 0.36
N GLU A 456 18.59 -19.52 1.45
CA GLU A 456 17.82 -20.77 1.41
C GLU A 456 16.48 -20.57 0.67
N GLY A 457 15.78 -19.47 0.97
CA GLY A 457 14.49 -19.15 0.36
C GLY A 457 14.54 -18.84 -1.12
N ILE A 458 15.51 -18.02 -1.55
CA ILE A 458 15.67 -17.64 -2.95
C ILE A 458 16.05 -18.87 -3.78
N GLN A 459 16.94 -19.73 -3.28
CA GLN A 459 17.26 -21.02 -3.92
C GLN A 459 16.01 -21.89 -4.08
N TYR A 460 15.19 -22.00 -3.03
CA TYR A 460 13.93 -22.75 -3.09
C TYR A 460 12.95 -22.15 -4.12
N PHE A 461 12.86 -20.82 -4.22
CA PHE A 461 11.96 -20.15 -5.15
C PHE A 461 12.28 -20.42 -6.62
N ASN A 462 13.50 -20.86 -6.96
CA ASN A 462 13.84 -21.33 -8.30
C ASN A 462 12.99 -22.52 -8.76
N HIS A 463 12.50 -23.36 -7.83
CA HIS A 463 11.58 -24.45 -8.14
C HIS A 463 10.16 -23.96 -8.47
N LYS A 464 9.80 -22.75 -8.05
CA LYS A 464 8.49 -22.13 -8.32
C LYS A 464 8.54 -21.24 -9.57
N ILE A 465 9.62 -20.49 -9.73
CA ILE A 465 9.88 -19.62 -10.87
C ILE A 465 11.30 -19.95 -11.36
N PRO A 466 11.44 -20.70 -12.47
CA PRO A 466 12.76 -21.00 -13.03
C PRO A 466 13.54 -19.72 -13.34
N GLY A 467 14.80 -19.65 -12.91
CA GLY A 467 15.65 -18.47 -13.05
C GLY A 467 15.56 -17.48 -11.89
N PHE A 468 14.72 -17.74 -10.87
CA PHE A 468 14.61 -16.83 -9.72
C PHE A 468 15.89 -16.79 -8.87
N SER A 469 16.65 -17.90 -8.82
CA SER A 469 17.95 -17.94 -8.15
C SER A 469 19.12 -17.76 -9.12
N ASN A 470 18.92 -17.02 -10.22
CA ASN A 470 20.01 -16.67 -11.13
C ASN A 470 21.14 -15.99 -10.31
N GLU A 471 22.39 -16.43 -10.52
CA GLU A 471 23.55 -15.88 -9.82
C GLU A 471 23.71 -14.36 -10.05
N GLU A 472 23.24 -13.86 -11.19
CA GLU A 472 23.29 -12.45 -11.56
C GLU A 472 22.06 -11.64 -11.07
N ALA A 473 21.09 -12.28 -10.39
CA ALA A 473 19.97 -11.54 -9.81
C ALA A 473 20.49 -10.49 -8.82
N ILE A 474 19.96 -9.27 -8.91
CA ILE A 474 20.47 -8.14 -8.15
C ILE A 474 19.73 -8.06 -6.84
N LEU A 475 20.50 -7.97 -5.74
CA LEU A 475 19.99 -7.66 -4.42
C LEU A 475 20.37 -6.23 -4.07
N SER A 476 19.42 -5.45 -3.59
CA SER A 476 19.57 -4.01 -3.37
C SER A 476 19.15 -3.61 -1.96
N GLY A 477 20.04 -2.91 -1.27
CA GLY A 477 19.82 -2.21 0.00
C GLY A 477 19.24 -3.07 1.12
N VAL A 478 18.68 -2.41 2.12
CA VAL A 478 17.87 -3.04 3.17
C VAL A 478 16.44 -2.53 3.08
N GLU A 479 15.47 -3.44 3.13
CA GLU A 479 14.05 -3.14 3.24
C GLU A 479 13.62 -3.36 4.70
N THR A 480 13.65 -2.31 5.52
CA THR A 480 13.45 -2.40 6.98
C THR A 480 12.07 -1.96 7.45
N ARG A 481 11.30 -1.28 6.58
CA ARG A 481 10.08 -0.56 6.93
C ARG A 481 8.84 -1.17 6.27
N THR A 482 8.62 -2.45 6.48
CA THR A 482 7.54 -3.24 5.85
C THR A 482 6.19 -3.12 6.54
N SER A 483 6.20 -2.77 7.83
CA SER A 483 5.04 -2.37 8.63
C SER A 483 5.53 -1.68 9.90
N SER A 484 4.63 -1.10 10.70
CA SER A 484 5.05 -0.41 11.92
C SER A 484 5.73 -1.37 12.92
N PRO A 485 6.89 -0.96 13.49
CA PRO A 485 7.53 -1.67 14.59
C PRO A 485 6.85 -1.41 15.95
N VAL A 486 5.88 -0.49 15.99
CA VAL A 486 5.15 -0.09 17.19
C VAL A 486 3.65 -0.29 16.98
N ARG A 487 2.97 -0.69 18.03
CA ARG A 487 1.52 -0.61 18.18
C ARG A 487 1.21 0.54 19.12
N ILE A 488 0.51 1.56 18.63
CA ILE A 488 -0.10 2.58 19.50
C ILE A 488 -1.47 2.04 19.86
N THR A 489 -1.70 1.69 21.13
CA THR A 489 -2.92 1.00 21.53
C THR A 489 -4.12 1.94 21.42
N ARG A 490 -5.25 1.41 20.94
CA ARG A 490 -6.54 2.09 20.97
C ARG A 490 -7.66 1.10 21.33
N ASP A 491 -8.72 1.61 21.92
CA ASP A 491 -9.91 0.86 22.33
C ASP A 491 -10.89 0.59 21.16
N GLU A 492 -12.08 0.08 21.48
CA GLU A 492 -13.15 -0.18 20.50
C GLU A 492 -13.78 1.11 19.94
N GLN A 493 -13.62 2.23 20.64
CA GLN A 493 -14.01 3.57 20.23
C GLN A 493 -12.91 4.28 19.41
N PHE A 494 -11.80 3.57 19.16
CA PHE A 494 -10.63 4.03 18.41
C PHE A 494 -9.80 5.10 19.14
N GLU A 495 -10.04 5.33 20.42
CA GLU A 495 -9.30 6.28 21.26
C GLU A 495 -8.08 5.60 21.93
N ALA A 496 -6.99 6.33 22.10
CA ALA A 496 -5.81 5.88 22.84
C ALA A 496 -6.07 5.89 24.36
N SER A 497 -5.02 5.64 25.17
CA SER A 497 -5.08 5.86 26.63
C SER A 497 -5.40 7.32 27.01
N VAL A 498 -5.32 8.24 26.05
CA VAL A 498 -5.75 9.64 26.16
C VAL A 498 -7.01 9.86 25.32
N SER A 499 -8.09 10.30 25.97
CA SER A 499 -9.37 10.58 25.31
C SER A 499 -9.21 11.69 24.27
N GLY A 500 -9.86 11.52 23.12
CA GLY A 500 -9.81 12.39 21.96
C GLY A 500 -8.59 12.18 21.05
N LEU A 501 -7.63 11.33 21.43
CA LEU A 501 -6.50 10.96 20.58
C LEU A 501 -6.80 9.65 19.85
N TYR A 502 -6.79 9.65 18.52
CA TYR A 502 -7.20 8.50 17.69
C TYR A 502 -6.01 7.94 16.88
N PRO A 503 -5.34 6.88 17.36
CA PRO A 503 -4.32 6.16 16.59
C PRO A 503 -4.91 5.59 15.30
N CYS A 504 -4.30 5.86 14.13
CA CYS A 504 -4.88 5.49 12.85
C CYS A 504 -3.84 5.00 11.84
N GLY A 505 -4.25 4.04 11.00
CA GLY A 505 -3.47 3.57 9.85
C GLY A 505 -2.22 2.77 10.23
N GLU A 506 -1.24 2.80 9.32
CA GLU A 506 -0.08 1.92 9.42
C GLU A 506 0.87 2.30 10.54
N GLY A 507 1.05 3.61 10.82
CA GLY A 507 1.91 4.08 11.92
C GLY A 507 1.47 3.57 13.29
N ALA A 508 0.17 3.59 13.55
CA ALA A 508 -0.42 2.99 14.75
C ALA A 508 -0.44 1.43 14.72
N GLY A 509 -0.10 0.83 13.58
CA GLY A 509 -0.02 -0.61 13.34
C GLY A 509 -1.33 -1.25 12.83
N TYR A 510 -2.41 -0.49 12.60
CA TYR A 510 -3.75 -1.04 12.30
C TYR A 510 -4.01 -1.29 10.80
N ALA A 511 -3.03 -1.01 9.96
CA ALA A 511 -3.06 -1.22 8.52
C ALA A 511 -1.69 -1.72 8.01
N GLY A 512 -1.63 -2.14 6.75
CA GLY A 512 -0.39 -2.62 6.11
C GLY A 512 -0.38 -2.39 4.59
N GLY A 513 -0.99 -1.31 4.13
CA GLY A 513 -1.11 -0.95 2.72
C GLY A 513 -2.21 0.08 2.47
N ILE A 514 -2.19 0.71 1.28
CA ILE A 514 -3.01 1.88 0.91
C ILE A 514 -4.50 1.68 1.25
N THR A 515 -5.13 0.63 0.72
CA THR A 515 -6.57 0.39 0.93
C THR A 515 -6.89 0.11 2.38
N SER A 516 -6.08 -0.69 3.09
CA SER A 516 -6.32 -0.98 4.51
C SER A 516 -6.17 0.26 5.40
N ALA A 517 -5.22 1.15 5.08
CA ALA A 517 -5.01 2.40 5.79
C ALA A 517 -6.17 3.38 5.54
N ALA A 518 -6.59 3.53 4.28
CA ALA A 518 -7.76 4.32 3.91
C ALA A 518 -9.05 3.81 4.60
N MET A 519 -9.27 2.50 4.62
CA MET A 519 -10.38 1.88 5.35
C MET A 519 -10.32 2.16 6.86
N ASP A 520 -9.13 2.17 7.45
CA ASP A 520 -8.96 2.53 8.87
C ASP A 520 -9.26 4.02 9.12
N GLY A 521 -8.88 4.89 8.20
CA GLY A 521 -9.27 6.30 8.20
C GLY A 521 -10.79 6.49 8.17
N ILE A 522 -11.50 5.74 7.33
CA ILE A 522 -12.97 5.73 7.29
C ILE A 522 -13.54 5.26 8.63
N LYS A 523 -12.97 4.22 9.26
CA LYS A 523 -13.45 3.75 10.57
C LYS A 523 -13.26 4.79 11.67
N VAL A 524 -12.15 5.51 11.68
CA VAL A 524 -11.91 6.59 12.64
C VAL A 524 -12.88 7.76 12.41
N TYR A 525 -13.15 8.12 11.14
CA TYR A 525 -14.23 9.05 10.79
C TYR A 525 -15.58 8.59 11.38
N GLU A 526 -15.95 7.32 11.19
CA GLU A 526 -17.22 6.79 11.70
C GLU A 526 -17.29 6.86 13.23
N ALA A 527 -16.20 6.55 13.93
CA ALA A 527 -16.13 6.65 15.39
C ALA A 527 -16.34 8.10 15.86
N ILE A 528 -15.66 9.06 15.23
CA ILE A 528 -15.81 10.49 15.51
C ILE A 528 -17.26 10.94 15.22
N ALA A 529 -17.79 10.62 14.05
CA ALA A 529 -19.12 11.03 13.60
C ALA A 529 -20.27 10.29 14.30
N SER A 530 -19.98 9.19 15.01
CA SER A 530 -20.94 8.51 15.89
C SER A 530 -21.03 9.16 17.26
N LYS A 531 -20.01 9.93 17.68
CA LYS A 531 -19.93 10.63 18.98
C LYS A 531 -20.33 12.10 18.83
N TYR A 532 -19.80 12.78 17.82
CA TYR A 532 -19.98 14.21 17.61
C TYR A 532 -20.93 14.54 16.47
N ARG A 533 -21.61 15.68 16.56
CA ARG A 533 -22.41 16.30 15.50
C ARG A 533 -21.64 17.47 14.92
N ALA A 534 -21.52 17.51 13.58
CA ALA A 534 -21.00 18.67 12.86
C ALA A 534 -21.78 19.96 13.22
N LYS A 535 -21.12 21.12 13.03
CA LYS A 535 -21.72 22.42 13.33
C LYS A 535 -22.80 22.83 12.33
#